data_AF-A0A9P1AFA5-F1
#
_entry.id   AF-A0A9P1AFA5-F1
#
_cell.length_a   1.000
_cell.length_b   1.000
_cell.length_c   1.000
_cell.angle_alpha   90.00
_cell.angle_beta   90.00
_cell.angle_gamma   90.00
#
_symmetry.space_group_name_H-M   'P 1'
#
loop_
_entity.id
_entity.type
_entity.pdbx_description
1 polymer ?
#
loop_
_entity_poly.entity_id
_entity_poly.type
_entity_poly.pdbx_seq_one_letter_code
_entity_poly.pdbx_strand_id
1 'polypeptide(L)'
;MLAPFRLAQCSARFVRRKIPNLSESILDESATFSDVHNVILNPTSQLPYPEEQLREHLDKKSSEILKEKNRMKYATRKKSTGAIDFSHIPIEEHVVLLFPGQGAQFVGMGRNIIEVPAAKEVFDQASEVLGYDMLKICLEGPKQKLEQTLYCQPAVVTSAVAAFEALKATDSSVEENLTDTAGFSVGEYAALVAGGVLNFEDAIRIVKTRAEAMSECAKLVKSGMVTVRVKAASKLDKAMSDARKLAIEKRELDVCEVANYLYCGVRVVGGSETCLKFLEDNQEKYKIQVLKRLAVSAAFHTRQMESAVEKVAKAFQNVEMQRPVCNVYSNYTGQVMAAKRSEIRGAVAKQVNSPVKWEQIQQILFRKHQDEKFPRFYEVGPGRQLGAMLLQTSKKAHKHYTHFSC
;
A
#
# COMPACT_ATOMS: atom_id res chain seq x y z
N MET A 1 72.53 -9.92 -33.90
CA MET A 1 73.39 -10.33 -35.02
C MET A 1 72.62 -11.34 -35.85
N LEU A 2 72.46 -11.04 -37.15
CA LEU A 2 72.30 -11.99 -38.27
C LEU A 2 71.21 -13.08 -38.18
N ALA A 3 70.14 -12.90 -38.96
CA ALA A 3 69.47 -14.04 -39.62
C ALA A 3 70.36 -14.54 -40.78
N PRO A 4 70.16 -15.74 -41.37
CA PRO A 4 69.12 -15.84 -42.43
C PRO A 4 68.57 -17.26 -42.83
N PHE A 5 67.58 -17.25 -43.75
CA PHE A 5 67.05 -18.32 -44.67
C PHE A 5 66.36 -19.58 -44.10
N ARG A 6 65.40 -20.27 -44.76
CA ARG A 6 64.27 -20.08 -45.73
C ARG A 6 63.76 -21.51 -46.05
N LEU A 7 62.45 -21.70 -46.25
CA LEU A 7 61.75 -22.49 -47.31
C LEU A 7 60.30 -22.83 -46.85
N ALA A 8 59.27 -22.24 -47.50
CA ALA A 8 58.31 -22.87 -48.45
C ALA A 8 57.22 -23.74 -47.78
N GLN A 9 55.91 -23.56 -47.99
CA GLN A 9 55.18 -23.67 -49.26
C GLN A 9 53.81 -22.95 -49.27
N CYS A 10 53.46 -22.46 -50.48
CA CYS A 10 52.18 -22.33 -51.19
C CYS A 10 50.87 -21.91 -50.46
N SER A 11 49.97 -21.07 -50.99
CA SER A 11 49.65 -20.68 -52.38
C SER A 11 48.86 -19.35 -52.47
N ALA A 12 49.12 -18.58 -53.55
CA ALA A 12 48.31 -17.60 -54.32
C ALA A 12 47.18 -16.79 -53.61
N ARG A 13 47.28 -15.46 -53.33
CA ARG A 13 47.28 -14.22 -54.18
C ARG A 13 46.10 -14.17 -55.19
N PHE A 14 45.19 -13.19 -55.17
CA PHE A 14 45.32 -11.74 -55.47
C PHE A 14 44.35 -10.88 -54.60
N VAL A 15 44.76 -9.87 -53.81
CA VAL A 15 45.14 -8.46 -54.13
C VAL A 15 43.95 -7.60 -54.61
N ARG A 16 43.34 -6.73 -53.79
CA ARG A 16 43.62 -5.27 -53.55
C ARG A 16 42.49 -4.76 -52.62
N ARG A 17 42.58 -3.79 -51.70
CA ARG A 17 43.60 -2.87 -51.18
C ARG A 17 43.01 -2.28 -49.88
N LYS A 18 43.86 -1.89 -48.92
CA LYS A 18 43.52 -1.34 -47.59
C LYS A 18 43.02 0.13 -47.63
N ILE A 19 42.00 0.44 -46.79
CA ILE A 19 41.88 1.44 -45.66
C ILE A 19 42.07 2.94 -46.04
N PRO A 20 41.26 3.95 -45.59
CA PRO A 20 41.08 4.24 -44.14
C PRO A 20 39.81 4.95 -43.58
N ASN A 21 39.61 4.69 -42.28
CA ASN A 21 39.19 5.56 -41.16
C ASN A 21 37.96 6.49 -41.16
N LEU A 22 37.24 6.33 -40.04
CA LEU A 22 36.60 7.28 -39.11
C LEU A 22 35.33 8.07 -39.47
N SER A 23 34.37 7.88 -38.55
CA SER A 23 33.40 8.81 -37.97
C SER A 23 32.36 9.47 -38.88
N GLU A 24 31.09 9.09 -38.68
CA GLU A 24 30.05 10.03 -38.21
C GLU A 24 28.79 9.26 -37.76
N SER A 25 28.15 9.81 -36.73
CA SER A 25 26.91 9.37 -36.10
C SER A 25 25.70 9.53 -37.02
N ILE A 26 24.80 8.54 -37.08
CA ILE A 26 23.38 8.77 -37.46
C ILE A 26 22.49 7.91 -36.54
N LEU A 27 22.23 8.44 -35.34
CA LEU A 27 20.88 8.38 -34.78
C LEU A 27 20.14 9.54 -35.45
N ASP A 28 19.47 9.27 -36.57
CA ASP A 28 18.31 10.03 -37.01
C ASP A 28 17.72 9.33 -38.23
N GLU A 29 16.55 8.72 -38.05
CA GLU A 29 15.43 8.80 -38.99
C GLU A 29 14.26 8.06 -38.36
N SER A 30 13.37 8.85 -37.77
CA SER A 30 12.07 8.43 -37.26
C SER A 30 11.26 7.78 -38.37
N ALA A 31 10.84 6.53 -38.18
CA ALA A 31 9.83 5.91 -39.04
C ALA A 31 8.55 6.76 -39.02
N THR A 32 8.14 7.23 -40.18
CA THR A 32 6.89 8.00 -40.32
C THR A 32 5.71 7.05 -40.45
N PHE A 33 4.52 7.53 -40.09
CA PHE A 33 3.26 6.77 -40.19
C PHE A 33 2.97 6.27 -41.63
N SER A 34 3.58 6.90 -42.64
CA SER A 34 3.56 6.52 -44.05
C SER A 34 4.41 5.28 -44.41
N ASP A 35 5.42 4.93 -43.61
CA ASP A 35 6.34 3.82 -43.90
C ASP A 35 5.74 2.45 -43.55
N VAL A 36 4.69 2.42 -42.72
CA VAL A 36 4.02 1.20 -42.26
C VAL A 36 2.94 0.73 -43.26
N HIS A 37 2.53 1.58 -44.21
CA HIS A 37 1.35 1.30 -45.04
C HIS A 37 1.63 0.74 -46.46
N ASN A 38 2.90 0.57 -46.84
CA ASN A 38 3.27 0.05 -48.17
C ASN A 38 3.94 -1.34 -48.16
N VAL A 39 3.80 -2.12 -47.09
CA VAL A 39 4.09 -3.56 -47.16
C VAL A 39 2.90 -4.27 -47.80
N ILE A 40 2.80 -4.11 -49.11
CA ILE A 40 2.03 -5.00 -49.98
C ILE A 40 2.57 -6.41 -49.72
N LEU A 41 1.73 -7.26 -49.15
CA LEU A 41 1.98 -8.70 -49.00
C LEU A 41 2.18 -9.30 -50.40
N ASN A 42 3.43 -9.47 -50.81
CA ASN A 42 3.75 -10.41 -51.88
C ASN A 42 3.53 -11.83 -51.32
N PRO A 43 2.58 -12.63 -51.83
CA PRO A 43 2.22 -13.92 -51.23
C PRO A 43 3.23 -15.05 -51.47
N THR A 44 4.46 -14.75 -51.91
CA THR A 44 5.39 -15.77 -52.43
C THR A 44 6.85 -15.59 -51.98
N SER A 45 7.09 -15.06 -50.78
CA SER A 45 8.39 -15.26 -50.12
C SER A 45 8.29 -16.48 -49.20
N GLN A 46 9.00 -17.56 -49.55
CA GLN A 46 9.28 -18.64 -48.60
C GLN A 46 9.84 -18.02 -47.32
N LEU A 47 9.31 -18.45 -46.17
CA LEU A 47 9.78 -18.02 -44.86
C LEU A 47 11.31 -18.24 -44.79
N PRO A 48 12.07 -17.33 -44.16
CA PRO A 48 13.54 -17.41 -44.10
C PRO A 48 14.08 -18.63 -43.31
N TYR A 49 13.20 -19.52 -42.86
CA TYR A 49 13.50 -20.74 -42.12
C TYR A 49 12.62 -21.87 -42.67
N PRO A 50 13.11 -23.14 -42.73
CA PRO A 50 12.30 -24.28 -43.13
C PRO A 50 11.01 -24.37 -42.29
N GLU A 51 9.84 -24.53 -42.93
CA GLU A 51 8.53 -24.54 -42.26
C GLU A 51 8.47 -25.56 -41.10
N GLU A 52 9.18 -26.67 -41.23
CA GLU A 52 9.26 -27.72 -40.22
C GLU A 52 9.93 -27.23 -38.93
N GLN A 53 10.97 -26.40 -39.03
CA GLN A 53 11.65 -25.80 -37.86
C GLN A 53 10.78 -24.71 -37.21
N LEU A 54 10.02 -23.96 -38.01
CA LEU A 54 9.07 -22.99 -37.49
C LEU A 54 7.93 -23.69 -36.74
N ARG A 55 7.39 -24.77 -37.30
CA ARG A 55 6.37 -25.60 -36.64
C ARG A 55 6.89 -26.20 -35.35
N GLU A 56 8.09 -26.78 -35.37
CA GLU A 56 8.69 -27.37 -34.17
C GLU A 56 8.99 -26.32 -33.09
N HIS A 57 9.39 -25.10 -33.47
CA HIS A 57 9.59 -23.99 -32.55
C HIS A 57 8.27 -23.46 -31.98
N LEU A 58 7.23 -23.36 -32.81
CA LEU A 58 5.89 -22.95 -32.37
C LEU A 58 5.25 -24.01 -31.48
N ASP A 59 5.45 -25.30 -31.74
CA ASP A 59 4.97 -26.41 -30.91
C ASP A 59 5.74 -26.52 -29.61
N LYS A 60 7.07 -26.31 -29.61
CA LYS A 60 7.86 -26.22 -28.38
C LYS A 60 7.43 -25.02 -27.53
N LYS A 61 7.33 -23.82 -28.11
CA LYS A 61 6.82 -22.63 -27.40
C LYS A 61 5.39 -22.82 -26.94
N SER A 62 4.49 -23.38 -27.74
CA SER A 62 3.09 -23.58 -27.35
C SER A 62 2.98 -24.61 -26.22
N SER A 63 3.79 -25.67 -26.23
CA SER A 63 3.85 -26.66 -25.16
C SER A 63 4.49 -26.11 -23.87
N GLU A 64 5.51 -25.25 -23.97
CA GLU A 64 6.11 -24.55 -22.85
C GLU A 64 5.15 -23.52 -22.26
N ILE A 65 4.48 -22.73 -23.11
CA ILE A 65 3.40 -21.82 -22.71
C ILE A 65 2.24 -22.60 -22.09
N LEU A 66 1.87 -23.78 -22.60
CA LEU A 66 0.85 -24.62 -21.98
C LEU A 66 1.31 -25.18 -20.63
N LYS A 67 2.57 -25.61 -20.51
CA LYS A 67 3.14 -26.11 -19.25
C LYS A 67 3.26 -24.99 -18.22
N GLU A 68 3.61 -23.78 -18.63
CA GLU A 68 3.68 -22.59 -17.79
C GLU A 68 2.28 -22.10 -17.40
N LYS A 69 1.33 -22.08 -18.35
CA LYS A 69 -0.08 -21.81 -18.10
C LYS A 69 -0.70 -22.85 -17.19
N ASN A 70 -0.37 -24.14 -17.35
CA ASN A 70 -0.80 -25.21 -16.46
C ASN A 70 -0.10 -25.13 -15.10
N ARG A 71 1.21 -24.81 -15.01
CA ARG A 71 1.89 -24.48 -13.74
C ARG A 71 1.21 -23.32 -13.04
N MET A 72 0.84 -22.26 -13.76
CA MET A 72 0.07 -21.14 -13.24
C MET A 72 -1.34 -21.57 -12.82
N LYS A 73 -2.00 -22.46 -13.57
CA LYS A 73 -3.35 -23.01 -13.28
C LYS A 73 -3.36 -23.95 -12.06
N TYR A 74 -2.29 -24.74 -11.86
CA TYR A 74 -2.09 -25.62 -10.71
C TYR A 74 -1.49 -24.88 -9.50
N ALA A 75 -0.75 -23.78 -9.70
CA ALA A 75 -0.39 -22.83 -8.65
C ALA A 75 -1.59 -21.96 -8.23
N THR A 76 -2.59 -21.79 -9.12
CA THR A 76 -3.94 -21.31 -8.82
C THR A 76 -4.92 -22.45 -8.57
N ARG A 77 -4.47 -23.55 -7.94
CA ARG A 77 -5.37 -24.33 -7.09
C ARG A 77 -5.91 -23.32 -6.07
N LYS A 78 -7.16 -22.86 -6.22
CA LYS A 78 -7.81 -21.84 -5.39
C LYS A 78 -7.36 -22.04 -3.94
N LYS A 79 -6.34 -21.30 -3.50
CA LYS A 79 -6.14 -21.07 -2.07
C LYS A 79 -7.44 -20.38 -1.70
N SER A 80 -8.26 -21.05 -0.89
CA SER A 80 -9.42 -20.42 -0.26
C SER A 80 -8.98 -19.03 0.17
N THR A 81 -9.52 -18.00 -0.48
CA THR A 81 -9.01 -16.61 -0.40
C THR A 81 -9.23 -15.99 0.99
N GLY A 82 -9.66 -16.78 1.98
CA GLY A 82 -10.13 -16.32 3.28
C GLY A 82 -11.43 -15.51 3.20
N ALA A 83 -11.79 -15.05 2.00
CA ALA A 83 -12.92 -14.18 1.75
C ALA A 83 -14.25 -14.91 1.95
N ILE A 84 -15.14 -14.23 2.66
CA ILE A 84 -16.53 -14.59 2.86
C ILE A 84 -17.31 -14.20 1.60
N ASP A 85 -18.17 -15.11 1.14
CA ASP A 85 -18.97 -14.92 -0.06
C ASP A 85 -20.29 -14.21 0.24
N PHE A 86 -20.47 -13.03 -0.36
CA PHE A 86 -21.65 -12.20 -0.25
C PHE A 86 -22.40 -12.08 -1.59
N SER A 87 -22.20 -13.02 -2.53
CA SER A 87 -22.84 -12.97 -3.85
C SER A 87 -24.37 -13.05 -3.82
N HIS A 88 -24.95 -13.44 -2.68
CA HIS A 88 -26.40 -13.50 -2.45
C HIS A 88 -27.02 -12.12 -2.17
N ILE A 89 -26.21 -11.13 -1.78
CA ILE A 89 -26.64 -9.74 -1.57
C ILE A 89 -26.33 -8.95 -2.84
N PRO A 90 -27.26 -8.13 -3.37
CA PRO A 90 -26.96 -7.20 -4.47
C PRO A 90 -25.79 -6.28 -4.12
N ILE A 91 -24.93 -6.00 -5.10
CA ILE A 91 -23.72 -5.16 -4.88
C ILE A 91 -24.09 -3.78 -4.34
N GLU A 92 -25.21 -3.22 -4.76
CA GLU A 92 -25.68 -1.90 -4.36
C GLU A 92 -26.14 -1.84 -2.90
N GLU A 93 -26.48 -2.99 -2.31
CA GLU A 93 -26.86 -3.12 -0.91
C GLU A 93 -25.65 -3.38 -0.01
N HIS A 94 -24.56 -3.93 -0.57
CA HIS A 94 -23.30 -4.16 0.16
C HIS A 94 -22.84 -2.88 0.86
N VAL A 95 -22.45 -3.03 2.12
CA VAL A 95 -21.87 -1.97 2.94
C VAL A 95 -20.38 -2.25 3.13
N VAL A 96 -19.58 -1.22 2.84
CA VAL A 96 -18.13 -1.19 3.07
C VAL A 96 -17.80 -0.11 4.09
N LEU A 97 -17.25 -0.50 5.24
CA LEU A 97 -16.80 0.45 6.27
C LEU A 97 -15.31 0.75 6.11
N LEU A 98 -14.99 2.05 6.08
CA LEU A 98 -13.65 2.58 5.95
C LEU A 98 -13.28 3.33 7.24
N PHE A 99 -12.22 2.90 7.91
CA PHE A 99 -11.81 3.47 9.20
C PHE A 99 -10.51 4.29 9.07
N PRO A 100 -10.53 5.59 9.43
CA PRO A 100 -9.39 6.49 9.23
C PRO A 100 -8.22 6.15 10.15
N GLY A 101 -7.04 6.63 9.78
CA GLY A 101 -5.82 6.49 10.58
C GLY A 101 -5.43 7.78 11.32
N GLN A 102 -4.22 7.77 11.89
CA GLN A 102 -3.60 8.98 12.45
C GLN A 102 -3.49 10.08 11.39
N GLY A 103 -3.80 11.31 11.78
CA GLY A 103 -3.92 12.49 10.92
C GLY A 103 -5.37 12.97 10.75
N ALA A 104 -6.35 12.14 11.11
CA ALA A 104 -7.77 12.46 10.97
C ALA A 104 -8.40 13.11 12.22
N GLN A 105 -7.71 13.03 13.37
CA GLN A 105 -8.15 13.56 14.65
C GLN A 105 -8.29 15.10 14.66
N PHE A 106 -9.29 15.59 15.40
CA PHE A 106 -9.49 17.02 15.65
C PHE A 106 -10.12 17.22 17.03
N VAL A 107 -9.88 18.38 17.66
CA VAL A 107 -10.52 18.73 18.94
C VAL A 107 -12.01 18.99 18.70
N GLY A 108 -12.86 18.36 19.50
CA GLY A 108 -14.31 18.35 19.34
C GLY A 108 -14.86 17.08 18.69
N MET A 109 -14.00 16.14 18.27
CA MET A 109 -14.46 14.85 17.73
C MET A 109 -15.16 14.04 18.83
N GLY A 110 -16.26 13.36 18.48
CA GLY A 110 -17.12 12.62 19.40
C GLY A 110 -18.36 13.39 19.85
N ARG A 111 -18.38 14.73 19.71
CA ARG A 111 -19.46 15.58 20.23
C ARG A 111 -20.83 15.24 19.64
N ASN A 112 -20.89 14.84 18.38
CA ASN A 112 -22.17 14.63 17.70
C ASN A 112 -22.75 13.24 17.94
N ILE A 113 -21.97 12.35 18.55
CA ILE A 113 -22.33 10.94 18.73
C ILE A 113 -22.49 10.55 20.21
N ILE A 114 -22.00 11.36 21.15
CA ILE A 114 -22.08 11.05 22.60
C ILE A 114 -23.51 10.96 23.16
N GLU A 115 -24.49 11.54 22.47
CA GLU A 115 -25.92 11.40 22.84
C GLU A 115 -26.45 9.98 22.57
N VAL A 116 -25.76 9.20 21.73
CA VAL A 116 -26.08 7.79 21.52
C VAL A 116 -25.45 6.96 22.65
N PRO A 117 -26.24 6.25 23.48
CA PRO A 117 -25.71 5.53 24.65
C PRO A 117 -24.59 4.53 24.31
N ALA A 118 -24.75 3.77 23.23
CA ALA A 118 -23.75 2.80 22.77
C ALA A 118 -22.42 3.48 22.37
N ALA A 119 -22.47 4.66 21.75
CA ALA A 119 -21.27 5.42 21.40
C ALA A 119 -20.58 5.99 22.64
N LYS A 120 -21.35 6.47 23.63
CA LYS A 120 -20.81 6.93 24.91
C LYS A 120 -20.13 5.79 25.67
N GLU A 121 -20.72 4.61 25.70
CA GLU A 121 -20.18 3.43 26.35
C GLU A 121 -18.78 3.06 25.80
N VAL A 122 -18.57 3.18 24.48
CA VAL A 122 -17.25 2.98 23.86
C VAL A 122 -16.19 3.94 24.43
N PHE A 123 -16.54 5.21 24.67
CA PHE A 123 -15.62 6.16 25.31
C PHE A 123 -15.36 5.83 26.79
N ASP A 124 -16.39 5.38 27.51
CA ASP A 124 -16.27 4.99 28.92
C ASP A 124 -15.34 3.77 29.05
N GLN A 125 -15.55 2.72 28.24
CA GLN A 125 -14.70 1.52 28.16
C GLN A 125 -13.25 1.87 27.78
N ALA A 126 -13.06 2.77 26.80
CA ALA A 126 -11.73 3.23 26.42
C ALA A 126 -11.04 3.94 27.60
N SER A 127 -11.77 4.78 28.32
CA SER A 127 -11.23 5.54 29.45
C SER A 127 -10.80 4.62 30.60
N GLU A 128 -11.59 3.59 30.88
CA GLU A 128 -11.26 2.55 31.87
C GLU A 128 -9.96 1.81 31.50
N VAL A 129 -9.86 1.32 30.26
CA VAL A 129 -8.66 0.60 29.81
C VAL A 129 -7.41 1.48 29.78
N LEU A 130 -7.57 2.74 29.37
CA LEU A 130 -6.45 3.66 29.19
C LEU A 130 -5.97 4.26 30.52
N GLY A 131 -6.88 4.41 31.49
CA GLY A 131 -6.62 5.02 32.80
C GLY A 131 -6.72 6.55 32.79
N TYR A 132 -7.38 7.13 31.77
CA TYR A 132 -7.62 8.56 31.65
C TYR A 132 -8.87 8.82 30.82
N ASP A 133 -9.49 9.99 31.00
CA ASP A 133 -10.70 10.37 30.28
C ASP A 133 -10.41 10.61 28.78
N MET A 134 -10.76 9.62 27.95
CA MET A 134 -10.58 9.67 26.51
C MET A 134 -11.54 10.67 25.87
N LEU A 135 -12.79 10.73 26.35
CA LEU A 135 -13.80 11.62 25.80
C LEU A 135 -13.38 13.09 25.96
N LYS A 136 -12.89 13.46 27.14
CA LYS A 136 -12.37 14.80 27.42
C LYS A 136 -11.22 15.17 26.50
N ILE A 137 -10.28 14.25 26.25
CA ILE A 137 -9.17 14.49 25.31
C ILE A 137 -9.69 14.77 23.90
N CYS A 138 -10.70 14.01 23.44
CA CYS A 138 -11.30 14.19 22.12
C CYS A 138 -12.08 15.51 22.02
N LEU A 139 -12.87 15.87 23.05
CA LEU A 139 -13.75 17.04 23.04
C LEU A 139 -13.02 18.37 23.29
N GLU A 140 -12.08 18.39 24.24
CA GLU A 140 -11.46 19.61 24.77
C GLU A 140 -9.99 19.77 24.38
N GLY A 141 -9.28 18.66 24.10
CA GLY A 141 -7.85 18.68 23.79
C GLY A 141 -6.96 18.79 25.04
N PRO A 142 -5.84 19.55 25.01
CA PRO A 142 -5.41 20.45 23.95
C PRO A 142 -4.94 19.72 22.68
N LYS A 143 -5.00 20.41 21.53
CA LYS A 143 -4.64 19.86 20.21
C LYS A 143 -3.26 19.21 20.21
N GLN A 144 -2.27 19.83 20.85
CA GLN A 144 -0.90 19.33 20.93
C GLN A 144 -0.80 17.99 21.66
N LYS A 145 -1.68 17.74 22.65
CA LYS A 145 -1.75 16.45 23.35
C LYS A 145 -2.40 15.41 22.45
N LEU A 146 -3.50 15.75 21.80
CA LEU A 146 -4.22 14.87 20.87
C LEU A 146 -3.37 14.48 19.64
N GLU A 147 -2.42 15.31 19.22
CA GLU A 147 -1.48 15.02 18.13
C GLU A 147 -0.33 14.07 18.52
N GLN A 148 -0.07 13.87 19.80
CA GLN A 148 0.93 12.90 20.24
C GLN A 148 0.43 11.49 19.94
N THR A 149 1.28 10.67 19.31
CA THR A 149 0.96 9.28 18.93
C THR A 149 0.32 8.47 20.07
N LEU A 150 0.78 8.67 21.31
CA LEU A 150 0.26 8.04 22.53
C LEU A 150 -1.25 8.25 22.74
N TYR A 151 -1.77 9.43 22.44
CA TYR A 151 -3.18 9.78 22.60
C TYR A 151 -3.93 9.69 21.28
N CYS A 152 -3.30 10.12 20.18
CA CYS A 152 -3.88 10.15 18.85
C CYS A 152 -4.40 8.77 18.41
N GLN A 153 -3.60 7.72 18.59
CA GLN A 153 -3.95 6.39 18.11
C GLN A 153 -5.17 5.81 18.85
N PRO A 154 -5.18 5.76 20.20
CA PRO A 154 -6.37 5.37 20.94
C PRO A 154 -7.59 6.25 20.64
N ALA A 155 -7.40 7.57 20.51
CA ALA A 155 -8.49 8.50 20.25
C ALA A 155 -9.16 8.27 18.90
N VAL A 156 -8.38 8.11 17.82
CA VAL A 156 -8.92 7.83 16.48
C VAL A 156 -9.70 6.51 16.47
N VAL A 157 -9.16 5.45 17.07
CA VAL A 157 -9.85 4.14 17.11
C VAL A 157 -11.13 4.21 17.96
N THR A 158 -11.06 4.82 19.14
CA THR A 158 -12.23 4.98 20.03
C THR A 158 -13.34 5.76 19.32
N SER A 159 -13.01 6.91 18.73
CA SER A 159 -13.99 7.73 18.02
C SER A 159 -14.55 7.04 16.77
N ALA A 160 -13.75 6.24 16.07
CA ALA A 160 -14.20 5.47 14.91
C ALA A 160 -15.16 4.34 15.30
N VAL A 161 -14.89 3.61 16.38
CA VAL A 161 -15.79 2.56 16.90
C VAL A 161 -17.06 3.18 17.48
N ALA A 162 -16.96 4.29 18.22
CA ALA A 162 -18.13 5.00 18.74
C ALA A 162 -19.02 5.54 17.59
N ALA A 163 -18.40 6.06 16.52
CA ALA A 163 -19.14 6.47 15.32
C ALA A 163 -19.82 5.29 14.63
N PHE A 164 -19.22 4.10 14.65
CA PHE A 164 -19.85 2.89 14.12
C PHE A 164 -21.09 2.50 14.95
N GLU A 165 -21.00 2.52 16.28
CA GLU A 165 -22.15 2.27 17.15
C GLU A 165 -23.28 3.28 16.93
N ALA A 166 -22.94 4.57 16.78
CA ALA A 166 -23.92 5.61 16.44
C ALA A 166 -24.54 5.41 15.05
N LEU A 167 -23.75 5.01 14.04
CA LEU A 167 -24.25 4.72 12.71
C LEU A 167 -25.27 3.57 12.72
N LYS A 168 -24.96 2.46 13.40
CA LYS A 168 -25.88 1.32 13.55
C LYS A 168 -27.20 1.73 14.22
N ALA A 169 -27.16 2.63 15.20
CA ALA A 169 -28.35 3.13 15.88
C ALA A 169 -29.26 3.96 14.94
N THR A 170 -28.68 4.57 13.89
CA THR A 170 -29.44 5.36 12.90
C THR A 170 -29.90 4.55 11.68
N ASP A 171 -29.16 3.51 11.30
CA ASP A 171 -29.44 2.65 10.15
C ASP A 171 -29.00 1.21 10.44
N SER A 172 -29.94 0.36 10.82
CA SER A 172 -29.66 -1.05 11.11
C SER A 172 -29.22 -1.85 9.88
N SER A 173 -29.54 -1.38 8.67
CA SER A 173 -29.13 -2.03 7.42
C SER A 173 -27.62 -2.03 7.22
N VAL A 174 -26.90 -1.16 7.93
CA VAL A 174 -25.43 -1.07 7.91
C VAL A 174 -24.81 -2.36 8.44
N GLU A 175 -25.35 -2.93 9.51
CA GLU A 175 -24.85 -4.17 10.10
C GLU A 175 -25.31 -5.39 9.30
N GLU A 176 -26.58 -5.43 8.90
CA GLU A 176 -27.16 -6.54 8.13
C GLU A 176 -26.47 -6.75 6.77
N ASN A 177 -26.09 -5.66 6.10
CA ASN A 177 -25.45 -5.70 4.79
C ASN A 177 -23.93 -5.48 4.83
N LEU A 178 -23.31 -5.60 6.00
CA LEU A 178 -21.87 -5.42 6.16
C LEU A 178 -21.09 -6.54 5.45
N THR A 179 -20.40 -6.19 4.37
CA THR A 179 -19.66 -7.16 3.54
C THR A 179 -18.15 -7.03 3.66
N ASP A 180 -17.66 -5.81 3.86
CA ASP A 180 -16.22 -5.51 3.87
C ASP A 180 -15.89 -4.41 4.90
N THR A 181 -14.78 -4.56 5.63
CA THR A 181 -14.20 -3.52 6.49
C THR A 181 -12.73 -3.31 6.18
N ALA A 182 -12.31 -2.06 6.05
CA ALA A 182 -10.92 -1.70 5.82
C ALA A 182 -10.54 -0.48 6.63
N GLY A 183 -9.42 -0.54 7.34
CA GLY A 183 -8.91 0.58 8.10
C GLY A 183 -7.53 1.01 7.64
N PHE A 184 -7.22 2.29 7.68
CA PHE A 184 -5.91 2.80 7.28
C PHE A 184 -4.96 2.87 8.48
N SER A 185 -3.86 2.10 8.45
CA SER A 185 -2.89 2.04 9.55
C SER A 185 -3.56 1.70 10.89
N VAL A 186 -3.60 2.61 11.87
CA VAL A 186 -4.27 2.36 13.16
C VAL A 186 -5.77 2.11 13.01
N GLY A 187 -6.40 2.60 11.94
CA GLY A 187 -7.81 2.32 11.64
C GLY A 187 -8.08 0.82 11.42
N GLU A 188 -7.06 0.01 11.11
CA GLU A 188 -7.20 -1.45 10.99
C GLU A 188 -7.76 -2.10 12.25
N TYR A 189 -7.50 -1.52 13.43
CA TYR A 189 -8.04 -2.01 14.70
C TYR A 189 -9.55 -1.77 14.81
N ALA A 190 -10.05 -0.61 14.35
CA ALA A 190 -11.49 -0.36 14.26
C ALA A 190 -12.14 -1.30 13.22
N ALA A 191 -11.46 -1.58 12.10
CA ALA A 191 -11.94 -2.55 11.10
C ALA A 191 -12.02 -3.99 11.66
N LEU A 192 -11.07 -4.39 12.50
CA LEU A 192 -11.08 -5.67 13.20
C LEU A 192 -12.22 -5.76 14.22
N VAL A 193 -12.54 -4.67 14.92
CA VAL A 193 -13.67 -4.60 15.86
C VAL A 193 -14.99 -4.67 15.11
N ALA A 194 -15.20 -3.82 14.11
CA ALA A 194 -16.42 -3.83 13.29
C ALA A 194 -16.60 -5.16 12.51
N GLY A 195 -15.49 -5.80 12.14
CA GLY A 195 -15.50 -7.13 11.52
C GLY A 195 -15.70 -8.29 12.51
N GLY A 196 -15.89 -7.99 13.79
CA GLY A 196 -16.11 -8.97 14.86
C GLY A 196 -14.88 -9.80 15.23
N VAL A 197 -13.69 -9.49 14.71
CA VAL A 197 -12.46 -10.27 14.98
C VAL A 197 -11.92 -10.00 16.38
N LEU A 198 -12.04 -8.76 16.85
CA LEU A 198 -11.62 -8.32 18.19
C LEU A 198 -12.81 -7.70 18.92
N ASN A 199 -12.90 -7.91 20.23
CA ASN A 199 -13.71 -7.03 21.07
C ASN A 199 -13.02 -5.66 21.22
N PHE A 200 -13.78 -4.64 21.59
CA PHE A 200 -13.27 -3.27 21.66
C PHE A 200 -12.20 -3.09 22.76
N GLU A 201 -12.40 -3.67 23.95
CA GLU A 201 -11.45 -3.56 25.06
C GLU A 201 -10.06 -4.11 24.69
N ASP A 202 -10.00 -5.28 24.07
CA ASP A 202 -8.74 -5.87 23.64
C ASP A 202 -8.12 -5.07 22.51
N ALA A 203 -8.93 -4.57 21.58
CA ALA A 203 -8.43 -3.69 20.53
C ALA A 203 -7.79 -2.42 21.13
N ILE A 204 -8.42 -1.77 22.10
CA ILE A 204 -7.88 -0.55 22.70
C ILE A 204 -6.66 -0.82 23.60
N ARG A 205 -6.60 -1.97 24.29
CA ARG A 205 -5.39 -2.44 25.01
C ARG A 205 -4.21 -2.60 24.03
N ILE A 206 -4.43 -3.24 22.88
CA ILE A 206 -3.37 -3.43 21.88
C ILE A 206 -2.97 -2.10 21.25
N VAL A 207 -3.93 -1.23 20.94
CA VAL A 207 -3.67 0.10 20.38
C VAL A 207 -2.86 0.96 21.35
N LYS A 208 -3.14 0.89 22.66
CA LYS A 208 -2.31 1.52 23.70
C LYS A 208 -0.86 1.04 23.62
N THR A 209 -0.64 -0.28 23.63
CA THR A 209 0.71 -0.86 23.51
C THR A 209 1.40 -0.45 22.21
N ARG A 210 0.67 -0.43 21.09
CA ARG A 210 1.18 0.01 19.78
C ARG A 210 1.61 1.47 19.82
N ALA A 211 0.76 2.35 20.38
CA ALA A 211 1.01 3.78 20.46
C ALA A 211 2.25 4.08 21.32
N GLU A 212 2.37 3.40 22.47
CA GLU A 212 3.53 3.48 23.37
C GLU A 212 4.80 3.01 22.67
N ALA A 213 4.78 1.80 22.10
CA ALA A 213 5.94 1.22 21.43
C ALA A 213 6.42 2.05 20.22
N MET A 214 5.50 2.55 19.40
CA MET A 214 5.84 3.40 18.26
C MET A 214 6.33 4.78 18.72
N SER A 215 5.77 5.33 19.80
CA SER A 215 6.24 6.59 20.39
C SER A 215 7.66 6.46 20.95
N GLU A 216 8.01 5.33 21.54
CA GLU A 216 9.39 5.05 21.97
C GLU A 216 10.35 4.98 20.78
N CYS A 217 9.99 4.27 19.70
CA CYS A 217 10.79 4.21 18.48
C CYS A 217 11.05 5.60 17.88
N ALA A 218 10.04 6.48 17.95
CA ALA A 218 10.13 7.86 17.48
C ALA A 218 11.15 8.71 18.27
N LYS A 219 11.36 8.40 19.55
CA LYS A 219 12.32 9.12 20.41
C LYS A 219 13.78 8.72 20.16
N LEU A 220 14.02 7.54 19.59
CA LEU A 220 15.37 7.01 19.39
C LEU A 220 16.16 7.77 18.33
N VAL A 221 15.51 8.11 17.21
CA VAL A 221 16.18 8.74 16.06
C VAL A 221 15.26 9.76 15.39
N LYS A 222 15.79 10.97 15.16
CA LYS A 222 15.10 12.01 14.42
C LYS A 222 14.86 11.58 12.97
N SER A 223 13.60 11.58 12.60
CA SER A 223 13.09 11.03 11.34
C SER A 223 11.75 11.67 11.03
N GLY A 224 11.21 11.41 9.84
CA GLY A 224 9.90 11.91 9.46
C GLY A 224 9.35 11.19 8.24
N MET A 225 8.32 11.80 7.64
CA MET A 225 7.69 11.26 6.43
C MET A 225 7.41 12.37 5.43
N VAL A 226 7.46 12.02 4.14
CA VAL A 226 7.12 12.90 3.03
C VAL A 226 6.12 12.22 2.11
N THR A 227 5.05 12.94 1.73
CA THR A 227 4.19 12.54 0.62
C THR A 227 4.92 12.80 -0.68
N VAL A 228 4.99 11.79 -1.54
CA VAL A 228 5.67 11.82 -2.84
C VAL A 228 4.66 11.50 -3.94
N ARG A 229 4.56 12.38 -4.94
CA ARG A 229 3.87 12.12 -6.21
C ARG A 229 4.89 11.79 -7.29
N VAL A 230 4.73 10.63 -7.91
CA VAL A 230 5.59 10.11 -8.98
C VAL A 230 4.82 10.05 -10.31
N LYS A 231 5.57 10.15 -11.40
CA LYS A 231 5.13 9.89 -12.78
C LYS A 231 5.96 8.74 -13.36
N ALA A 232 5.61 8.24 -14.55
CA ALA A 232 6.32 7.14 -15.19
C ALA A 232 7.85 7.38 -15.32
N ALA A 233 8.26 8.62 -15.51
CA ALA A 233 9.67 9.01 -15.61
C ALA A 233 10.39 9.19 -14.26
N SER A 234 9.68 9.17 -13.13
CA SER A 234 10.25 9.38 -11.79
C SER A 234 11.13 8.20 -11.40
N LYS A 235 12.30 8.51 -10.82
CA LYS A 235 13.28 7.50 -10.38
C LYS A 235 13.31 7.41 -8.85
N LEU A 236 12.15 7.21 -8.21
CA LEU A 236 12.03 7.24 -6.74
C LEU A 236 12.90 6.19 -6.04
N ASP A 237 12.95 4.96 -6.54
CA ASP A 237 13.77 3.90 -5.92
C ASP A 237 15.27 4.24 -5.96
N LYS A 238 15.73 4.86 -7.05
CA LYS A 238 17.09 5.38 -7.16
C LYS A 238 17.32 6.55 -6.20
N ALA A 239 16.37 7.47 -6.12
CA ALA A 239 16.44 8.61 -5.20
C ALA A 239 16.59 8.14 -3.74
N MET A 240 15.75 7.19 -3.31
CA MET A 240 15.83 6.59 -1.98
C MET A 240 17.14 5.83 -1.78
N SER A 241 17.62 5.09 -2.78
CA SER A 241 18.90 4.39 -2.68
C SER A 241 20.08 5.34 -2.51
N ASP A 242 20.11 6.45 -3.25
CA ASP A 242 21.20 7.42 -3.17
C ASP A 242 21.10 8.24 -1.87
N ALA A 243 19.89 8.51 -1.37
CA ALA A 243 19.65 9.10 -0.05
C ALA A 243 20.23 8.22 1.08
N ARG A 244 20.01 6.91 1.03
CA ARG A 244 20.57 5.96 2.01
C ARG A 244 22.09 5.92 1.97
N LYS A 245 22.71 5.94 0.78
CA LYS A 245 24.18 6.01 0.66
C LYS A 245 24.74 7.23 1.37
N LEU A 246 24.14 8.40 1.18
CA LEU A 246 24.56 9.62 1.87
C LEU A 246 24.43 9.49 3.40
N ALA A 247 23.34 8.91 3.89
CA ALA A 247 23.17 8.68 5.32
C ALA A 247 24.24 7.73 5.89
N ILE A 248 24.58 6.65 5.16
CA ILE A 248 25.66 5.72 5.52
C ILE A 248 27.01 6.44 5.56
N GLU A 249 27.33 7.25 4.55
CA GLU A 249 28.57 8.05 4.49
C GLU A 249 28.69 8.99 5.70
N LYS A 250 27.57 9.55 6.15
CA LYS A 250 27.49 10.39 7.36
C LYS A 250 27.42 9.60 8.67
N ARG A 251 27.40 8.26 8.62
CA ARG A 251 27.22 7.36 9.78
C ARG A 251 25.91 7.63 10.53
N GLU A 252 24.86 7.97 9.80
CA GLU A 252 23.52 8.18 10.30
C GLU A 252 22.59 7.01 9.94
N LEU A 253 21.40 6.98 10.55
CA LEU A 253 20.37 5.99 10.20
C LEU A 253 19.97 6.12 8.73
N ASP A 254 20.13 5.05 7.97
CA ASP A 254 19.88 4.99 6.52
C ASP A 254 18.46 4.51 6.18
N VAL A 255 17.46 4.98 6.91
CA VAL A 255 16.05 4.68 6.61
C VAL A 255 15.56 5.64 5.53
N CYS A 256 15.07 5.08 4.43
CA CYS A 256 14.38 5.80 3.36
C CYS A 256 13.57 4.77 2.57
N GLU A 257 12.33 4.55 3.01
CA GLU A 257 11.48 3.43 2.60
C GLU A 257 10.07 3.94 2.30
N VAL A 258 9.38 3.29 1.36
CA VAL A 258 7.95 3.55 1.18
C VAL A 258 7.22 3.04 2.41
N ALA A 259 6.49 3.92 3.07
CA ALA A 259 5.71 3.66 4.28
C ALA A 259 4.22 3.47 3.98
N ASN A 260 3.70 4.14 2.94
CA ASN A 260 2.30 4.00 2.54
C ASN A 260 2.17 4.06 1.01
N TYR A 261 1.40 3.16 0.44
CA TYR A 261 0.89 3.24 -0.93
C TYR A 261 -0.53 3.79 -0.86
N LEU A 262 -0.76 5.05 -1.23
CA LEU A 262 -2.05 5.72 -1.02
C LEU A 262 -3.00 5.50 -2.19
N TYR A 263 -2.56 5.82 -3.41
CA TYR A 263 -3.28 5.65 -4.67
C TYR A 263 -2.29 5.80 -5.83
N CYS A 264 -2.75 5.63 -7.07
CA CYS A 264 -1.87 5.60 -8.24
C CYS A 264 -0.93 6.82 -8.29
N GLY A 265 0.38 6.52 -8.27
CA GLY A 265 1.43 7.53 -8.33
C GLY A 265 1.64 8.35 -7.04
N VAL A 266 0.92 8.09 -5.94
CA VAL A 266 1.10 8.81 -4.67
C VAL A 266 1.43 7.85 -3.54
N ARG A 267 2.56 8.11 -2.88
CA ARG A 267 3.11 7.29 -1.80
C ARG A 267 3.56 8.19 -0.67
N VAL A 268 3.74 7.62 0.50
CA VAL A 268 4.45 8.27 1.61
C VAL A 268 5.78 7.55 1.80
N VAL A 269 6.86 8.30 1.89
CA VAL A 269 8.20 7.78 2.19
C VAL A 269 8.55 8.18 3.61
N GLY A 270 8.89 7.20 4.44
CA GLY A 270 9.47 7.42 5.74
C GLY A 270 10.99 7.41 5.65
N GLY A 271 11.66 8.35 6.30
CA GLY A 271 13.12 8.38 6.30
C GLY A 271 13.75 9.16 7.44
N SER A 272 15.07 8.99 7.60
CA SER A 272 15.88 9.84 8.47
C SER A 272 15.96 11.26 7.92
N GLU A 273 16.29 12.24 8.77
CA GLU A 273 16.31 13.65 8.37
C GLU A 273 17.28 13.90 7.20
N THR A 274 18.45 13.26 7.20
CA THR A 274 19.40 13.33 6.07
C THR A 274 18.81 12.76 4.79
N CYS A 275 18.14 11.61 4.85
CA CYS A 275 17.54 11.01 3.67
C CYS A 275 16.42 11.88 3.10
N LEU A 276 15.57 12.44 3.96
CA LEU A 276 14.45 13.27 3.53
C LEU A 276 14.94 14.60 2.94
N LYS A 277 15.94 15.24 3.56
CA LYS A 277 16.57 16.44 3.02
C LYS A 277 17.22 16.17 1.66
N PHE A 278 17.87 15.02 1.49
CA PHE A 278 18.41 14.64 0.19
C PHE A 278 17.32 14.54 -0.88
N LEU A 279 16.16 13.95 -0.56
CA LEU A 279 15.05 13.86 -1.50
C LEU A 279 14.50 15.25 -1.87
N GLU A 280 14.41 16.16 -0.91
CA GLU A 280 14.00 17.56 -1.12
C GLU A 280 14.97 18.29 -2.05
N ASP A 281 16.27 18.21 -1.75
CA ASP A 281 17.32 18.90 -2.52
C ASP A 281 17.50 18.33 -3.94
N ASN A 282 17.04 17.08 -4.18
CA ASN A 282 17.22 16.37 -5.46
C ASN A 282 15.90 16.04 -6.16
N GLN A 283 14.79 16.70 -5.81
CA GLN A 283 13.46 16.40 -6.35
C GLN A 283 13.44 16.41 -7.89
N GLU A 284 14.01 17.46 -8.50
CA GLU A 284 14.06 17.63 -9.96
C GLU A 284 14.94 16.60 -10.65
N LYS A 285 16.11 16.29 -10.07
CA LYS A 285 17.05 15.28 -10.58
C LYS A 285 16.40 13.93 -10.78
N TYR A 286 15.51 13.54 -9.86
CA TYR A 286 14.78 12.26 -9.92
C TYR A 286 13.39 12.38 -10.52
N LYS A 287 13.04 13.55 -11.08
CA LYS A 287 11.76 13.84 -11.74
C LYS A 287 10.54 13.56 -10.84
N ILE A 288 10.66 13.82 -9.54
CA ILE A 288 9.57 13.70 -8.57
C ILE A 288 8.65 14.91 -8.72
N GLN A 289 7.33 14.68 -8.88
CA GLN A 289 6.40 15.76 -9.21
C GLN A 289 6.03 16.61 -7.99
N VAL A 290 5.78 15.96 -6.85
CA VAL A 290 5.44 16.62 -5.59
C VAL A 290 6.18 15.92 -4.48
N LEU A 291 6.77 16.69 -3.57
CA LEU A 291 7.31 16.22 -2.31
C LEU A 291 6.83 17.16 -1.21
N LYS A 292 6.14 16.64 -0.19
CA LYS A 292 5.61 17.44 0.92
C LYS A 292 5.82 16.74 2.26
N ARG A 293 6.48 17.41 3.20
CA ARG A 293 6.65 16.92 4.59
C ARG A 293 5.31 16.72 5.28
N LEU A 294 5.20 15.63 6.03
CA LEU A 294 4.08 15.35 6.93
C LEU A 294 4.43 15.80 8.34
N ALA A 295 3.45 16.35 9.05
CA ALA A 295 3.58 16.75 10.45
C ALA A 295 3.49 15.51 11.37
N VAL A 296 4.51 14.66 11.30
CA VAL A 296 4.64 13.44 12.09
C VAL A 296 6.01 13.35 12.74
N SER A 297 6.10 12.65 13.87
CA SER A 297 7.31 12.60 14.70
C SER A 297 8.34 11.56 14.29
N ALA A 298 8.02 10.64 13.36
CA ALA A 298 8.93 9.57 12.95
C ALA A 298 8.58 8.98 11.58
N ALA A 299 9.50 8.15 11.05
CA ALA A 299 9.27 7.33 9.85
C ALA A 299 8.45 6.07 10.19
N PHE A 300 7.15 6.22 10.45
CA PHE A 300 6.25 5.10 10.69
C PHE A 300 6.17 4.14 9.50
N HIS A 301 5.83 2.87 9.74
CA HIS A 301 5.72 1.83 8.70
C HIS A 301 7.03 1.57 7.93
N THR A 302 8.17 1.79 8.58
CA THR A 302 9.51 1.45 8.10
C THR A 302 10.23 0.58 9.12
N ARG A 303 11.41 0.06 8.76
CA ARG A 303 12.25 -0.69 9.70
C ARG A 303 12.64 0.07 10.97
N GLN A 304 12.48 1.40 11.03
CA GLN A 304 12.67 2.14 12.28
C GLN A 304 11.74 1.63 13.40
N MET A 305 10.59 1.07 13.04
CA MET A 305 9.59 0.59 14.00
C MET A 305 9.77 -0.89 14.39
N GLU A 306 10.90 -1.53 14.06
CA GLU A 306 11.12 -2.97 14.30
C GLU A 306 10.92 -3.37 15.77
N SER A 307 11.44 -2.58 16.72
CA SER A 307 11.32 -2.88 18.15
C SER A 307 9.88 -2.77 18.67
N ALA A 308 8.99 -2.07 17.96
CA ALA A 308 7.57 -2.02 18.30
C ALA A 308 6.81 -3.29 17.89
N VAL A 309 7.29 -4.03 16.88
CA VAL A 309 6.63 -5.23 16.36
C VAL A 309 6.51 -6.31 17.43
N GLU A 310 7.58 -6.54 18.20
CA GLU A 310 7.56 -7.56 19.26
C GLU A 310 6.59 -7.20 20.39
N LYS A 311 6.55 -5.93 20.80
CA LYS A 311 5.63 -5.44 21.84
C LYS A 311 4.17 -5.62 21.41
N VAL A 312 3.85 -5.26 20.17
CA VAL A 312 2.50 -5.44 19.62
C VAL A 312 2.17 -6.93 19.49
N ALA A 313 3.08 -7.76 19.00
CA ALA A 313 2.87 -9.21 18.91
C ALA A 313 2.59 -9.85 20.28
N LYS A 314 3.27 -9.41 21.34
CA LYS A 314 3.02 -9.85 22.72
C LYS A 314 1.65 -9.41 23.22
N ALA A 315 1.20 -8.20 22.90
CA ALA A 315 -0.14 -7.73 23.28
C ALA A 315 -1.26 -8.63 22.72
N PHE A 316 -1.03 -9.32 21.60
CA PHE A 316 -1.99 -10.27 21.01
C PHE A 316 -2.00 -11.66 21.67
N GLN A 317 -1.05 -12.00 22.55
CA GLN A 317 -0.90 -13.38 23.06
C GLN A 317 -2.11 -13.85 23.88
N ASN A 318 -2.69 -12.96 24.68
CA ASN A 318 -3.82 -13.27 25.57
C ASN A 318 -5.17 -12.79 25.03
N VAL A 319 -5.20 -12.35 23.77
CA VAL A 319 -6.41 -11.81 23.14
C VAL A 319 -7.12 -12.92 22.39
N GLU A 320 -8.38 -13.14 22.75
CA GLU A 320 -9.26 -14.04 22.03
C GLU A 320 -9.77 -13.35 20.75
N MET A 321 -9.51 -13.97 19.61
CA MET A 321 -10.03 -13.47 18.33
C MET A 321 -11.17 -14.37 17.85
N GLN A 322 -12.26 -13.75 17.45
CA GLN A 322 -13.40 -14.46 16.90
C GLN A 322 -13.26 -14.63 15.38
N ARG A 323 -14.17 -15.42 14.80
CA ARG A 323 -14.24 -15.56 13.35
C ARG A 323 -14.83 -14.27 12.77
N PRO A 324 -14.24 -13.69 11.70
CA PRO A 324 -14.78 -12.49 11.10
C PRO A 324 -16.21 -12.72 10.58
N VAL A 325 -17.07 -11.72 10.74
CA VAL A 325 -18.45 -11.71 10.20
C VAL A 325 -18.50 -11.15 8.77
N CYS A 326 -17.46 -10.41 8.37
CA CYS A 326 -17.31 -9.81 7.05
C CYS A 326 -15.84 -9.85 6.57
N ASN A 327 -15.57 -9.42 5.33
CA ASN A 327 -14.20 -9.40 4.81
C ASN A 327 -13.39 -8.26 5.44
N VAL A 328 -12.39 -8.60 6.24
CA VAL A 328 -11.46 -7.61 6.83
C VAL A 328 -10.18 -7.53 6.02
N TYR A 329 -9.71 -6.34 5.68
CA TYR A 329 -8.53 -6.16 4.82
C TYR A 329 -7.26 -5.87 5.60
N SER A 330 -6.16 -6.55 5.24
CA SER A 330 -4.86 -6.34 5.85
C SER A 330 -4.04 -5.27 5.12
N ASN A 331 -3.58 -4.29 5.87
CA ASN A 331 -2.67 -3.24 5.41
C ASN A 331 -1.28 -3.80 5.07
N TYR A 332 -0.86 -4.91 5.67
CA TYR A 332 0.43 -5.56 5.41
C TYR A 332 0.42 -6.37 4.12
N THR A 333 -0.59 -7.22 3.91
CA THR A 333 -0.66 -8.07 2.71
C THR A 333 -1.28 -7.32 1.53
N GLY A 334 -2.15 -6.35 1.80
CA GLY A 334 -2.96 -5.65 0.80
C GLY A 334 -4.09 -6.52 0.26
N GLN A 335 -4.50 -7.55 1.01
CA GLN A 335 -5.50 -8.55 0.65
C GLN A 335 -6.49 -8.76 1.81
N VAL A 336 -7.58 -9.48 1.57
CA VAL A 336 -8.46 -9.98 2.64
C VAL A 336 -7.64 -10.81 3.62
N MET A 337 -7.86 -10.59 4.93
CA MET A 337 -7.19 -11.32 5.99
C MET A 337 -7.51 -12.82 5.92
N ALA A 338 -6.52 -13.64 6.24
CA ALA A 338 -6.72 -15.08 6.31
C ALA A 338 -7.69 -15.43 7.46
N ALA A 339 -8.47 -16.50 7.28
CA ALA A 339 -9.34 -17.03 8.33
C ALA A 339 -8.55 -17.55 9.55
N LYS A 340 -7.26 -17.87 9.39
CA LYS A 340 -6.42 -18.40 10.46
C LYS A 340 -5.98 -17.29 11.41
N ARG A 341 -6.45 -17.36 12.65
CA ARG A 341 -6.12 -16.46 13.77
C ARG A 341 -4.64 -16.10 13.89
N SER A 342 -3.73 -17.07 13.81
CA SER A 342 -2.28 -16.81 13.91
C SER A 342 -1.74 -15.92 12.78
N GLU A 343 -2.32 -16.02 11.59
CA GLU A 343 -1.92 -15.21 10.43
C GLU A 343 -2.42 -13.77 10.57
N ILE A 344 -3.61 -13.56 11.14
CA ILE A 344 -4.13 -12.23 11.48
C ILE A 344 -3.17 -11.52 12.44
N ARG A 345 -2.82 -12.18 13.57
CA ARG A 345 -1.87 -11.62 14.56
C ARG A 345 -0.54 -11.26 13.92
N GLY A 346 0.02 -12.18 13.12
CA GLY A 346 1.28 -11.96 12.42
C GLY A 346 1.22 -10.78 11.45
N ALA A 347 0.13 -10.66 10.68
CA ALA A 347 -0.06 -9.58 9.73
C ALA A 347 -0.21 -8.21 10.41
N VAL A 348 -1.02 -8.12 11.47
CA VAL A 348 -1.25 -6.86 12.21
C VAL A 348 0.00 -6.43 12.97
N ALA A 349 0.77 -7.36 13.54
CA ALA A 349 2.05 -7.03 14.16
C ALA A 349 3.08 -6.54 13.11
N LYS A 350 3.20 -7.24 11.98
CA LYS A 350 4.10 -6.83 10.88
C LYS A 350 3.69 -5.53 10.20
N GLN A 351 2.43 -5.13 10.29
CA GLN A 351 1.95 -3.83 9.79
C GLN A 351 2.75 -2.64 10.35
N VAL A 352 3.24 -2.74 11.58
CA VAL A 352 3.88 -1.62 12.30
C VAL A 352 5.16 -1.14 11.63
N ASN A 353 5.96 -2.05 11.05
CA ASN A 353 7.23 -1.77 10.40
C ASN A 353 7.22 -1.95 8.87
N SER A 354 6.05 -2.23 8.30
CA SER A 354 5.90 -2.57 6.89
C SER A 354 4.96 -1.57 6.19
N PRO A 355 5.12 -1.36 4.87
CA PRO A 355 4.31 -0.40 4.14
C PRO A 355 2.82 -0.74 4.20
N VAL A 356 2.01 0.30 4.41
CA VAL A 356 0.55 0.23 4.32
C VAL A 356 0.12 0.17 2.87
N LYS A 357 -0.47 -0.96 2.46
CA LYS A 357 -0.92 -1.25 1.09
C LYS A 357 -2.35 -0.77 0.81
N TRP A 358 -2.63 0.51 1.11
CA TRP A 358 -3.97 1.08 0.98
C TRP A 358 -4.46 1.15 -0.46
N GLU A 359 -3.57 1.47 -1.41
CA GLU A 359 -3.85 1.42 -2.85
C GLU A 359 -4.33 0.03 -3.29
N GLN A 360 -3.69 -1.04 -2.81
CA GLN A 360 -4.03 -2.41 -3.17
C GLN A 360 -5.38 -2.83 -2.60
N ILE A 361 -5.66 -2.49 -1.33
CA ILE A 361 -6.96 -2.73 -0.69
C ILE A 361 -8.07 -2.04 -1.48
N GLN A 362 -7.89 -0.75 -1.77
CA GLN A 362 -8.78 0.03 -2.61
C GLN A 362 -9.03 -0.64 -3.96
N GLN A 363 -7.97 -1.03 -4.68
CA GLN A 363 -8.11 -1.72 -5.95
C GLN A 363 -8.95 -3.00 -5.83
N ILE A 364 -8.86 -3.77 -4.74
CA ILE A 364 -9.70 -4.97 -4.56
C ILE A 364 -11.15 -4.60 -4.30
N LEU A 365 -11.40 -3.64 -3.41
CA LEU A 365 -12.74 -3.13 -3.12
C LEU A 365 -13.43 -2.59 -4.39
N PHE A 366 -12.68 -2.03 -5.34
CA PHE A 366 -13.25 -1.41 -6.55
C PHE A 366 -13.22 -2.30 -7.80
N ARG A 367 -12.40 -3.36 -7.84
CA ARG A 367 -12.23 -4.22 -9.04
C ARG A 367 -13.51 -4.97 -9.42
N LYS A 368 -14.47 -5.08 -8.51
CA LYS A 368 -15.72 -5.84 -8.69
C LYS A 368 -16.78 -5.17 -9.59
N HIS A 369 -16.57 -3.97 -10.11
CA HIS A 369 -17.67 -3.13 -10.62
C HIS A 369 -17.57 -2.79 -12.11
N GLN A 370 -17.47 -3.83 -12.96
CA GLN A 370 -17.41 -3.70 -14.42
C GLN A 370 -18.70 -3.09 -15.02
N ASP A 371 -19.83 -3.22 -14.32
CA ASP A 371 -21.17 -2.77 -14.77
C ASP A 371 -21.67 -1.49 -14.08
N GLU A 372 -20.77 -0.65 -13.54
CA GLU A 372 -21.07 0.62 -12.82
C GLU A 372 -21.84 0.51 -11.49
N LYS A 373 -22.19 -0.68 -11.02
CA LYS A 373 -22.80 -0.90 -9.69
C LYS A 373 -21.73 -0.83 -8.61
N PHE A 374 -21.94 -0.07 -7.54
CA PHE A 374 -20.98 0.05 -6.42
C PHE A 374 -21.68 -0.18 -5.08
N PRO A 375 -20.96 -0.72 -4.08
CA PRO A 375 -21.45 -0.80 -2.72
C PRO A 375 -21.52 0.60 -2.09
N ARG A 376 -22.24 0.70 -0.98
CA ARG A 376 -22.24 1.89 -0.14
C ARG A 376 -20.95 1.94 0.67
N PHE A 377 -20.15 2.99 0.48
CA PHE A 377 -18.94 3.21 1.25
C PHE A 377 -19.21 4.19 2.39
N TYR A 378 -18.92 3.79 3.62
CA TYR A 378 -18.98 4.68 4.78
C TYR A 378 -17.58 4.89 5.34
N GLU A 379 -17.05 6.12 5.31
CA GLU A 379 -15.94 6.48 6.18
C GLU A 379 -16.49 6.83 7.55
N VAL A 380 -16.10 6.06 8.57
CA VAL A 380 -16.67 6.11 9.91
C VAL A 380 -15.61 6.56 10.90
N GLY A 381 -15.86 7.70 11.56
CA GLY A 381 -14.95 8.30 12.52
C GLY A 381 -14.46 9.70 12.12
N PRO A 382 -13.33 10.16 12.70
CA PRO A 382 -12.90 11.54 12.54
C PRO A 382 -12.27 11.79 11.16
N GLY A 383 -12.36 13.02 10.67
CA GLY A 383 -11.74 13.44 9.40
C GLY A 383 -12.45 12.89 8.15
N ARG A 384 -11.87 13.15 6.96
CA ARG A 384 -12.43 12.77 5.64
C ARG A 384 -11.36 12.30 4.66
N GLN A 385 -10.27 11.75 5.20
CA GLN A 385 -9.08 11.49 4.42
C GLN A 385 -9.28 10.32 3.45
N LEU A 386 -10.03 9.29 3.87
CA LEU A 386 -10.22 8.11 3.04
C LEU A 386 -11.12 8.40 1.84
N GLY A 387 -12.17 9.20 2.03
CA GLY A 387 -13.03 9.70 0.95
C GLY A 387 -12.27 10.56 -0.06
N ALA A 388 -11.34 11.40 0.41
CA ALA A 388 -10.47 12.17 -0.46
C ALA A 388 -9.53 11.26 -1.29
N MET A 389 -8.99 10.20 -0.69
CA MET A 389 -8.18 9.20 -1.42
C MET A 389 -9.04 8.38 -2.39
N LEU A 390 -10.26 8.00 -1.99
CA LEU A 390 -11.22 7.30 -2.83
C LEU A 390 -11.55 8.10 -4.08
N LEU A 391 -11.75 9.42 -3.95
CA LEU A 391 -11.99 10.30 -5.09
C LEU A 391 -10.82 10.29 -6.10
N GLN A 392 -9.58 10.18 -5.62
CA GLN A 392 -8.39 10.09 -6.48
C GLN A 392 -8.28 8.72 -7.17
N THR A 393 -8.79 7.66 -6.54
CA THR A 393 -8.75 6.30 -7.08
C THR A 393 -9.91 6.03 -8.06
N SER A 394 -11.14 6.38 -7.68
CA SER A 394 -12.34 6.14 -8.48
C SER A 394 -13.44 7.17 -8.18
N LYS A 395 -13.67 8.08 -9.13
CA LYS A 395 -14.80 9.02 -9.08
C LYS A 395 -16.16 8.33 -9.04
N LYS A 396 -16.29 7.14 -9.65
CA LYS A 396 -17.54 6.38 -9.65
C LYS A 396 -17.83 5.82 -8.26
N ALA A 397 -16.86 5.16 -7.63
CA ALA A 397 -17.01 4.66 -6.26
C ALA A 397 -17.28 5.81 -5.25
N HIS A 398 -16.62 6.95 -5.43
CA HIS A 398 -16.84 8.12 -4.59
C HIS A 398 -18.27 8.69 -4.67
N LYS A 399 -19.05 8.41 -5.72
CA LYS A 399 -20.48 8.81 -5.76
C LYS A 399 -21.33 8.05 -4.73
N HIS A 400 -20.86 6.89 -4.28
CA HIS A 400 -21.53 6.03 -3.29
C HIS A 400 -20.89 6.14 -1.90
N TYR A 401 -20.06 7.18 -1.70
CA TYR A 401 -19.37 7.43 -0.46
C TYR A 401 -20.16 8.37 0.45
N THR A 402 -20.27 8.02 1.72
CA THR A 402 -20.82 8.83 2.80
C THR A 402 -19.80 8.94 3.93
N HIS A 403 -19.66 10.14 4.49
CA HIS A 403 -18.88 10.33 5.72
C HIS A 403 -19.81 10.33 6.92
N PHE A 404 -19.61 9.41 7.86
CA PHE A 404 -20.26 9.43 9.16
C PHE A 404 -19.26 9.92 10.22
N SER A 405 -19.38 11.21 10.58
CA SER A 405 -18.47 11.86 11.52
C SER A 405 -18.82 11.53 12.96
N CYS A 406 -17.78 11.41 13.80
CA CYS A 406 -17.88 11.54 15.25
C CYS A 406 -17.80 13.00 15.70
#